data_AF-A0ABD0YX57-F1
#
_entry.id   AF-A0ABD0YX57-F1
#
_cell.length_a   1.000
_cell.length_b   1.000
_cell.length_c   1.000
_cell.angle_alpha   90.00
_cell.angle_beta   90.00
_cell.angle_gamma   90.00
#
_symmetry.space_group_name_H-M   'P 1'
#
loop_
_entity.id
_entity.type
_entity.pdbx_description
1 polymer ?
#
loop_
_entity_poly.entity_id
_entity_poly.type
_entity_poly.pdbx_seq_one_letter_code
_entity_poly.pdbx_strand_id
1 'polypeptide(L)'
;MDQTDENKSETKPVVIRNCAGLQRMKLEKLMKNPASISCCWLHIFFLFQDKPVLIPERQKEKKLPHVPEFVRNVMGSSAGAGSGEFHVYRHLRRKEYSRQKYIQEKSEKTKLDEAYQQKVIENKLAAEARTAKKRLKRLKKKAKRQKNAGKSKEKDIETSPTDESSEEEEKITPST
;
A
#
# COMPACT_ATOMS: atom_id res chain seq x y z
N MET A 1 -58.16 16.39 -22.84
CA MET A 1 -57.22 17.52 -22.72
C MET A 1 -56.39 17.25 -21.48
N ASP A 2 -55.41 16.35 -21.56
CA ASP A 2 -54.46 16.10 -20.48
C ASP A 2 -53.15 16.81 -20.83
N GLN A 3 -52.80 17.83 -20.05
CA GLN A 3 -51.52 18.52 -20.13
C GLN A 3 -50.58 17.87 -19.10
N THR A 4 -49.65 17.04 -19.56
CA THR A 4 -48.45 16.70 -18.79
C THR A 4 -47.30 17.54 -19.34
N ASP A 5 -47.21 18.78 -18.87
CA ASP A 5 -46.09 19.66 -19.19
C ASP A 5 -44.82 19.17 -18.46
N GLU A 6 -43.79 18.96 -19.28
CA GLU A 6 -42.46 18.55 -18.88
C GLU A 6 -41.83 19.56 -17.92
N ASN A 7 -41.80 19.24 -16.62
CA ASN A 7 -40.95 19.95 -15.66
C ASN A 7 -39.48 19.57 -15.86
N LYS A 8 -38.88 20.09 -16.93
CA LYS A 8 -37.42 20.10 -17.12
C LYS A 8 -36.84 21.13 -16.16
N SER A 9 -36.64 20.73 -14.92
CA SER A 9 -36.06 21.57 -13.87
C SER A 9 -34.62 21.94 -14.24
N GLU A 10 -34.42 23.19 -14.66
CA GLU A 10 -33.11 23.80 -14.87
C GLU A 10 -32.39 23.90 -13.53
N THR A 11 -31.53 22.91 -13.25
CA THR A 11 -30.71 22.91 -12.03
C THR A 11 -29.58 23.92 -12.18
N LYS A 12 -29.64 25.00 -11.40
CA LYS A 12 -28.59 26.03 -11.32
C LYS A 12 -27.24 25.38 -10.96
N PRO A 13 -26.10 25.81 -11.54
CA PRO A 13 -24.80 25.21 -11.25
C PRO A 13 -24.43 25.42 -9.78
N VAL A 14 -24.40 24.34 -9.00
CA VAL A 14 -24.05 24.36 -7.57
C VAL A 14 -22.54 24.58 -7.44
N VAL A 15 -22.15 25.79 -7.03
CA VAL A 15 -20.76 26.13 -6.71
C VAL A 15 -20.38 25.50 -5.38
N ILE A 16 -19.49 24.51 -5.40
CA ILE A 16 -19.06 23.85 -4.17
C ILE A 16 -18.01 24.69 -3.45
N ARG A 17 -18.28 25.02 -2.18
CA ARG A 17 -17.36 25.76 -1.29
C ARG A 17 -16.64 24.89 -0.25
N ASN A 18 -17.20 23.72 0.08
CA ASN A 18 -16.74 22.86 1.18
C ASN A 18 -16.58 21.39 0.74
N CYS A 19 -15.66 20.65 1.36
CA CYS A 19 -15.44 19.21 1.12
C CYS A 19 -16.72 18.39 1.27
N ALA A 20 -17.55 18.70 2.28
CA ALA A 20 -18.84 18.04 2.47
C ALA A 20 -19.81 18.30 1.32
N GLY A 21 -19.75 19.48 0.69
CA GLY A 21 -20.52 19.79 -0.51
C GLY A 21 -20.09 18.95 -1.71
N LEU A 22 -18.78 18.69 -1.88
CA LEU A 22 -18.27 17.83 -2.96
C LEU A 22 -18.74 16.38 -2.78
N GLN A 23 -18.75 15.91 -1.54
CA GLN A 23 -19.22 14.57 -1.19
C GLN A 23 -20.73 14.43 -1.41
N ARG A 24 -21.53 15.40 -0.96
CA ARG A 24 -22.99 15.43 -1.19
C ARG A 24 -23.32 15.39 -2.68
N MET A 25 -22.65 16.20 -3.51
CA MET A 25 -22.85 16.17 -4.96
C MET A 25 -22.46 14.83 -5.60
N LYS A 26 -21.35 14.21 -5.18
CA LYS A 26 -20.94 12.88 -5.65
C LYS A 26 -21.94 11.79 -5.22
N LEU A 27 -22.43 11.88 -3.99
CA LEU A 27 -23.39 10.96 -3.40
C LEU A 27 -24.75 11.10 -4.09
N GLU A 28 -25.26 12.32 -4.29
CA GLU A 28 -26.46 12.60 -5.09
C GLU A 28 -26.32 12.08 -6.52
N LYS A 29 -25.15 12.24 -7.16
CA LYS A 29 -24.88 11.68 -8.49
C LYS A 29 -24.89 10.14 -8.52
N LEU A 30 -24.48 9.50 -7.43
CA LEU A 30 -24.50 8.05 -7.27
C LEU A 30 -25.93 7.53 -6.99
N MET A 31 -26.66 8.20 -6.11
CA MET A 31 -28.03 7.84 -5.68
C MET A 31 -29.12 8.16 -6.70
N LYS A 32 -28.86 9.04 -7.69
CA LYS A 32 -29.73 9.24 -8.86
C LYS A 32 -29.94 7.96 -9.69
N ASN A 33 -29.15 6.91 -9.46
CA ASN A 33 -29.36 5.56 -9.99
C ASN A 33 -29.63 4.59 -8.80
N PRO A 34 -30.89 4.41 -8.37
CA PRO A 34 -31.23 3.89 -7.03
C PRO A 34 -31.05 2.38 -6.82
N ALA A 35 -30.76 1.58 -7.85
CA ALA A 35 -30.76 0.12 -7.71
C ALA A 35 -29.53 -0.43 -6.94
N SER A 36 -28.47 0.37 -6.72
CA SER A 36 -27.21 -0.11 -6.10
C SER A 36 -27.16 -0.22 -4.56
N ILE A 37 -28.18 0.24 -3.81
CA ILE A 37 -28.06 0.41 -2.34
C ILE A 37 -29.01 -0.50 -1.54
N SER A 38 -30.07 -1.02 -2.17
CA SER A 38 -31.05 -1.88 -1.48
C SER A 38 -31.20 -3.21 -2.19
N CYS A 39 -30.16 -4.05 -2.16
CA CYS A 39 -30.25 -5.44 -2.58
C CYS A 39 -29.64 -6.35 -1.50
N CYS A 40 -30.42 -6.55 -0.44
CA CYS A 40 -30.31 -7.71 0.43
C CYS A 40 -31.45 -8.64 0.01
N TRP A 41 -31.12 -9.81 -0.53
CA TRP A 41 -31.98 -10.97 -0.81
C TRP A 41 -32.63 -11.12 -2.22
N LEU A 42 -32.15 -12.19 -2.89
CA LEU A 42 -32.68 -12.98 -4.02
C LEU A 42 -33.57 -12.31 -5.08
N HIS A 43 -33.00 -12.08 -6.27
CA HIS A 43 -33.27 -12.85 -7.51
C HIS A 43 -32.46 -12.20 -8.64
N ILE A 44 -31.32 -12.80 -8.98
CA ILE A 44 -30.50 -12.43 -10.14
C ILE A 44 -31.39 -12.51 -11.38
N PHE A 45 -31.19 -11.58 -12.32
CA PHE A 45 -31.79 -11.57 -13.68
C PHE A 45 -33.17 -10.89 -13.68
N PHE A 46 -33.30 -9.66 -14.17
CA PHE A 46 -33.43 -9.49 -15.62
C PHE A 46 -33.19 -8.03 -16.01
N LEU A 47 -32.03 -7.82 -16.63
CA LEU A 47 -31.76 -6.81 -17.64
C LEU A 47 -31.85 -5.33 -17.21
N PHE A 48 -30.69 -4.85 -16.76
CA PHE A 48 -30.23 -3.48 -16.97
C PHE A 48 -30.72 -2.39 -15.99
N GLN A 49 -30.88 -2.71 -14.70
CA GLN A 49 -31.21 -1.69 -13.68
C GLN A 49 -30.02 -1.22 -12.80
N ASP A 50 -28.88 -1.93 -12.79
CA ASP A 50 -27.77 -1.66 -11.86
C ASP A 50 -26.46 -1.32 -12.56
N LYS A 51 -26.09 -0.04 -12.63
CA LYS A 51 -24.71 0.34 -12.97
C LYS A 51 -23.85 0.04 -11.74
N PRO A 52 -23.03 -1.03 -11.73
CA PRO A 52 -22.17 -1.31 -10.59
C PRO A 52 -21.24 -0.12 -10.37
N VAL A 53 -21.07 0.29 -9.12
CA VAL A 53 -20.10 1.32 -8.76
C VAL A 53 -18.72 0.82 -9.17
N LEU A 54 -18.13 1.46 -10.18
CA LEU A 54 -16.80 1.11 -10.68
C LEU A 54 -15.76 1.57 -9.67
N ILE A 55 -15.42 0.70 -8.72
CA ILE A 55 -14.24 0.88 -7.88
C ILE A 55 -13.03 0.63 -8.79
N PRO A 56 -12.17 1.64 -9.02
CA PRO A 56 -11.01 1.44 -9.87
C PRO A 56 -10.10 0.36 -9.25
N GLU A 57 -9.72 -0.62 -10.06
CA GLU A 57 -8.67 -1.57 -9.70
C GLU A 57 -7.38 -0.79 -9.39
N ARG A 58 -6.55 -1.31 -8.47
CA ARG A 58 -5.23 -0.74 -8.17
C ARG A 58 -4.49 -0.50 -9.48
N GLN A 59 -3.94 0.71 -9.62
CA GLN A 59 -3.16 1.08 -10.81
C GLN A 59 -2.02 0.07 -11.02
N LYS A 60 -2.01 -0.55 -12.20
CA LYS A 60 -0.98 -1.51 -12.59
C LYS A 60 0.33 -0.76 -12.81
N GLU A 61 1.44 -1.36 -12.38
CA GLU A 61 2.76 -0.80 -12.63
C GLU A 61 2.99 -0.70 -14.15
N LYS A 62 3.62 0.40 -14.58
CA LYS A 62 3.94 0.60 -16.00
C LYS A 62 4.86 -0.53 -16.44
N LYS A 63 4.40 -1.35 -17.38
CA LYS A 63 5.21 -2.43 -17.98
C LYS A 63 5.92 -1.90 -19.21
N LEU A 64 7.12 -2.41 -19.45
CA LEU A 64 7.80 -2.17 -20.72
C LEU A 64 7.00 -2.82 -21.86
N PRO A 65 6.92 -2.16 -23.03
CA PRO A 65 6.27 -2.77 -24.18
C PRO A 65 7.00 -4.06 -24.56
N HIS A 66 6.23 -5.12 -24.82
CA HIS A 66 6.78 -6.39 -25.28
C HIS A 66 7.47 -6.20 -26.64
N VAL A 67 8.67 -6.77 -26.78
CA VAL A 67 9.41 -6.72 -28.05
C VAL A 67 8.80 -7.78 -28.98
N PRO A 68 8.39 -7.44 -30.20
CA PRO A 68 7.88 -8.43 -31.15
C PRO A 68 9.00 -9.42 -31.52
N GLU A 69 8.65 -10.71 -31.55
CA GLU A 69 9.60 -11.80 -31.84
C GLU A 69 10.12 -11.76 -33.28
N PHE A 70 9.22 -11.54 -34.25
CA PHE A 70 9.55 -11.49 -35.66
C PHE A 70 9.34 -10.09 -36.24
N VAL A 71 10.41 -9.52 -36.79
CA VAL A 71 10.34 -8.32 -37.62
C VAL A 71 10.25 -8.78 -39.06
N ARG A 72 9.11 -8.53 -39.70
CA ARG A 72 8.83 -8.99 -41.08
C ARG A 72 9.44 -8.10 -42.16
N ASN A 73 9.77 -6.86 -41.81
CA ASN A 73 10.12 -5.78 -42.75
C ASN A 73 11.63 -5.50 -42.76
N VAL A 74 12.46 -6.52 -42.55
CA VAL A 74 13.91 -6.38 -42.55
C VAL A 74 14.41 -6.37 -43.99
N MET A 75 15.04 -5.27 -44.38
CA MET A 75 15.72 -5.16 -45.68
C MET A 75 17.06 -5.91 -45.64
N GLY A 76 17.53 -6.43 -46.77
CA GLY A 76 18.76 -7.23 -46.84
C GLY A 76 20.00 -6.50 -46.30
N SER A 77 20.96 -7.26 -45.76
CA SER A 77 22.13 -6.70 -45.05
C SER A 77 23.05 -5.81 -45.91
N SER A 78 23.02 -5.98 -47.23
CA SER A 78 23.79 -5.17 -48.18
C SER A 78 23.00 -4.04 -48.84
N ALA A 79 21.72 -3.88 -48.48
CA ALA A 79 20.88 -2.82 -49.03
C ALA A 79 21.25 -1.45 -48.43
N GLY A 80 21.25 -0.40 -49.25
CA GLY A 80 21.56 0.97 -48.81
C GLY A 80 20.53 1.56 -47.85
N ALA A 81 20.85 2.68 -47.21
CA ALA A 81 19.94 3.34 -46.27
C ALA A 81 18.69 3.88 -46.98
N GLY A 82 17.52 3.36 -46.61
CA GLY A 82 16.22 3.84 -47.11
C GLY A 82 15.76 5.13 -46.42
N SER A 83 14.85 5.87 -47.05
CA SER A 83 14.31 7.14 -46.51
C SER A 83 13.56 6.97 -45.17
N GLY A 84 13.01 5.78 -44.90
CA GLY A 84 12.31 5.47 -43.65
C GLY A 84 13.21 5.02 -42.49
N GLU A 85 14.48 4.67 -42.77
CA GLU A 85 15.36 4.04 -41.79
C GLU A 85 15.68 4.98 -40.61
N PHE A 86 15.79 6.29 -40.88
CA PHE A 86 15.97 7.29 -39.83
C PHE A 86 14.84 7.28 -38.79
N HIS A 87 13.59 7.17 -39.23
CA HIS A 87 12.46 7.13 -38.32
C HIS A 87 12.42 5.82 -37.52
N VAL A 88 12.78 4.70 -38.14
CA VAL A 88 12.92 3.39 -37.48
C VAL A 88 13.94 3.50 -36.33
N TYR A 89 15.14 4.01 -36.62
CA TYR A 89 16.17 4.23 -35.60
C TYR A 89 15.69 5.14 -34.46
N ARG A 90 15.06 6.27 -34.79
CA ARG A 90 14.54 7.23 -33.81
C ARG A 90 13.50 6.59 -32.88
N HIS A 91 12.59 5.76 -33.40
CA HIS A 91 11.62 5.05 -32.58
C HIS A 91 12.28 3.97 -31.72
N LEU A 92 13.23 3.22 -32.27
CA LEU A 92 13.97 2.19 -31.55
C LEU A 92 14.79 2.79 -30.40
N ARG A 93 15.53 3.88 -30.65
CA ARG A 93 16.33 4.58 -29.64
C ARG A 93 15.47 5.08 -28.48
N ARG A 94 14.29 5.66 -28.75
CA ARG A 94 13.36 6.09 -27.68
C ARG A 94 12.83 4.93 -26.85
N LYS A 95 12.48 3.81 -27.51
CA LYS A 95 12.05 2.58 -26.82
C LYS A 95 13.17 2.07 -25.92
N GLU A 96 14.40 2.05 -26.42
CA GLU A 96 15.56 1.58 -25.68
C GLU A 96 15.92 2.49 -24.49
N TYR A 97 15.91 3.81 -24.65
CA TYR A 97 16.13 4.72 -23.53
C TYR A 97 15.04 4.60 -22.47
N SER A 98 13.79 4.46 -22.89
CA SER A 98 12.68 4.22 -21.96
C SER A 98 12.82 2.88 -21.23
N ARG A 99 13.34 1.85 -21.91
CA ARG A 99 13.67 0.54 -21.33
C ARG A 99 14.77 0.64 -20.29
N GLN A 100 15.89 1.27 -20.63
CA GLN A 100 17.03 1.45 -19.72
C GLN A 100 16.64 2.26 -18.49
N LYS A 101 15.93 3.38 -18.68
CA LYS A 101 15.44 4.23 -17.60
C LYS A 101 14.54 3.46 -16.64
N TYR A 102 13.57 2.69 -17.15
CA TYR A 102 12.71 1.85 -16.31
C TYR A 102 13.49 0.83 -15.50
N ILE A 103 14.51 0.18 -16.09
CA ILE A 103 15.35 -0.80 -15.39
C ILE A 103 16.13 -0.14 -14.26
N GLN A 104 16.73 1.02 -14.51
CA GLN A 104 17.47 1.79 -13.51
C GLN A 104 16.55 2.21 -12.36
N GLU A 105 15.44 2.89 -12.65
CA GLU A 105 14.46 3.34 -11.65
C GLU A 105 13.90 2.18 -10.81
N LYS A 106 13.57 1.04 -11.45
CA LYS A 106 13.10 -0.15 -10.76
C LYS A 106 14.17 -0.73 -9.84
N SER A 107 15.42 -0.80 -10.31
CA SER A 107 16.53 -1.33 -9.51
C SER A 107 16.82 -0.46 -8.28
N GLU A 108 16.76 0.87 -8.43
CA GLU A 108 16.95 1.82 -7.34
C GLU A 108 15.82 1.71 -6.31
N LYS A 109 14.57 1.68 -6.78
CA LYS A 109 13.41 1.49 -5.92
C LYS A 109 13.50 0.19 -5.11
N THR A 110 13.81 -0.93 -5.77
CA THR A 110 13.94 -2.23 -5.08
C THR A 110 15.03 -2.20 -4.02
N LYS A 111 16.21 -1.63 -4.31
CA LYS A 111 17.28 -1.47 -3.32
C LYS A 111 16.86 -0.64 -2.11
N LEU A 112 16.16 0.46 -2.33
CA LEU A 112 15.66 1.32 -1.26
C LEU A 112 14.58 0.62 -0.42
N ASP A 113 13.66 -0.10 -1.06
CA ASP A 113 12.61 -0.86 -0.39
C ASP A 113 13.20 -1.99 0.46
N GLU A 114 14.20 -2.72 -0.05
CA GLU A 114 14.92 -3.76 0.69
C GLU A 114 15.64 -3.20 1.91
N ALA A 115 16.39 -2.10 1.74
CA ALA A 115 17.08 -1.44 2.85
C ALA A 115 16.10 -0.93 3.92
N TYR A 116 14.95 -0.41 3.50
CA TYR A 116 13.90 0.01 4.43
C TYR A 116 13.32 -1.19 5.20
N GLN A 117 13.02 -2.29 4.52
CA GLN A 117 12.47 -3.49 5.16
C GLN A 117 13.46 -4.09 6.17
N GLN A 118 14.75 -4.14 5.83
CA GLN A 118 15.81 -4.58 6.74
C GLN A 118 15.84 -3.73 8.01
N LYS A 119 15.87 -2.39 7.87
CA LYS A 119 15.82 -1.47 9.02
C LYS A 119 14.56 -1.65 9.88
N VAL A 120 13.40 -1.88 9.26
CA VAL A 120 12.16 -2.14 10.01
C VAL A 120 12.24 -3.43 10.80
N ILE A 121 12.81 -4.50 10.22
CA ILE A 121 13.01 -5.79 10.90
C ILE A 121 13.98 -5.63 12.07
N GLU A 122 15.12 -4.99 11.86
CA GLU A 122 16.12 -4.71 12.90
C GLU A 122 15.52 -3.95 14.08
N ASN A 123 14.77 -2.87 13.80
CA ASN A 123 14.10 -2.09 14.83
C ASN A 123 13.07 -2.91 15.61
N LYS A 124 12.30 -3.77 14.93
CA LYS A 124 11.34 -4.67 15.59
C LYS A 124 12.06 -5.66 16.50
N LEU A 125 13.12 -6.31 16.01
CA LEU A 125 13.93 -7.27 16.79
C LEU A 125 14.57 -6.60 18.01
N ALA A 126 15.12 -5.39 17.85
CA ALA A 126 15.69 -4.62 18.95
C ALA A 126 14.63 -4.27 20.02
N ALA A 127 13.43 -3.84 19.59
CA ALA A 127 12.32 -3.57 20.51
C ALA A 127 11.84 -4.84 21.23
N GLU A 128 11.75 -5.97 20.52
CA GLU A 128 11.40 -7.27 21.07
C GLU A 128 12.42 -7.77 22.09
N ALA A 129 13.73 -7.65 21.81
CA ALA A 129 14.79 -8.00 22.74
C ALA A 129 14.72 -7.16 24.03
N ARG A 130 14.52 -5.84 23.91
CA ARG A 130 14.40 -4.94 25.07
C ARG A 130 13.14 -5.24 25.89
N THR A 131 12.00 -5.51 25.24
CA THR A 131 10.75 -5.88 25.92
C THR A 131 10.82 -7.27 26.55
N ALA A 132 11.45 -8.25 25.91
CA ALA A 132 11.69 -9.58 26.45
C ALA A 132 12.57 -9.53 27.71
N LYS A 133 13.69 -8.79 27.68
CA LYS A 133 14.55 -8.58 28.88
C LYS A 133 13.75 -8.00 30.04
N LYS A 134 12.93 -6.97 29.79
CA LYS A 134 12.06 -6.36 30.82
C LYS A 134 10.95 -7.31 31.29
N ARG A 135 10.35 -8.10 30.40
CA ARG A 135 9.33 -9.11 30.72
C ARG A 135 9.90 -10.21 31.61
N LEU A 136 11.09 -10.73 31.29
CA LEU A 136 11.80 -11.73 32.10
C LEU A 136 12.09 -11.20 33.52
N LYS A 137 12.57 -9.95 33.66
CA LYS A 137 12.75 -9.31 34.99
C LYS A 137 11.44 -9.26 35.79
N ARG A 138 10.32 -8.87 35.16
CA ARG A 138 9.00 -8.83 35.81
C ARG A 138 8.49 -10.22 36.21
N LEU A 139 8.67 -11.23 35.35
CA LEU A 139 8.29 -12.61 35.64
C LEU A 139 9.11 -13.20 36.80
N LYS A 140 10.43 -12.98 36.82
CA LYS A 140 11.29 -13.36 37.96
C LYS A 140 10.81 -12.70 39.27
N LYS A 141 10.49 -11.39 39.24
CA LYS A 141 9.96 -10.67 40.42
C LYS A 141 8.59 -11.20 40.85
N LYS A 142 7.69 -11.51 39.90
CA LYS A 142 6.37 -12.10 40.19
C LYS A 142 6.52 -13.49 40.82
N ALA A 143 7.41 -14.33 40.30
CA ALA A 143 7.69 -15.65 40.86
C ALA A 143 8.29 -15.58 42.27
N LYS A 144 9.24 -14.67 42.53
CA LYS A 144 9.78 -14.43 43.89
C LYS A 144 8.67 -13.99 44.85
N ARG A 145 7.80 -13.06 44.45
CA ARG A 145 6.65 -12.60 45.26
C ARG A 145 5.66 -13.73 45.57
N GLN A 146 5.32 -14.56 44.59
CA GLN A 146 4.42 -15.71 44.80
C GLN A 146 5.02 -16.75 45.76
N LYS A 147 6.33 -17.05 45.63
CA LYS A 147 7.03 -17.94 46.57
C LYS A 147 7.05 -17.37 48.00
N ASN A 148 7.29 -16.07 48.16
CA ASN A 148 7.33 -15.43 49.47
C ASN A 148 5.94 -15.28 50.10
N ALA A 149 4.89 -15.04 49.32
CA ALA A 149 3.51 -15.01 49.81
C ALA A 149 2.99 -16.39 50.27
N GLY A 150 3.55 -17.48 49.72
CA GLY A 150 3.31 -18.84 50.23
C GLY A 150 4.11 -19.16 51.49
N LYS A 151 5.36 -18.65 51.60
CA LYS A 151 6.25 -18.87 52.76
C LYS A 151 5.93 -17.98 53.98
N SER A 152 5.28 -16.84 53.79
CA SER A 152 4.83 -15.97 54.90
C SER A 152 3.68 -16.56 55.72
N LYS A 153 3.23 -17.78 55.40
CA LYS A 153 2.40 -18.58 56.32
C LYS A 153 3.22 -19.53 57.21
N GLU A 154 4.55 -19.64 57.04
CA GLU A 154 5.29 -20.66 57.79
C GLU A 154 6.64 -20.26 58.42
N LYS A 155 7.48 -19.35 57.88
CA LYS A 155 8.78 -19.07 58.55
C LYS A 155 9.29 -17.63 58.36
N ASP A 156 9.25 -16.88 59.46
CA ASP A 156 10.27 -15.87 59.80
C ASP A 156 11.65 -16.55 59.90
N ILE A 157 12.71 -15.76 59.69
CA ILE A 157 14.16 -16.04 59.85
C ILE A 157 14.95 -16.19 58.52
N GLU A 158 15.65 -15.08 58.23
CA GLU A 158 16.95 -14.87 57.56
C GLU A 158 17.28 -15.58 56.23
N THR A 159 17.49 -14.78 55.18
CA THR A 159 18.78 -14.62 54.45
C THR A 159 18.59 -13.83 53.14
N SER A 160 19.49 -12.87 52.92
CA SER A 160 19.59 -12.02 51.72
C SER A 160 20.10 -12.79 50.50
N PRO A 161 19.75 -12.33 49.28
CA PRO A 161 20.79 -12.29 48.27
C PRO A 161 20.78 -10.97 47.47
N THR A 162 21.92 -10.30 47.56
CA THR A 162 22.54 -9.43 46.57
C THR A 162 22.41 -10.06 45.17
N ASP A 163 21.94 -9.31 44.18
CA ASP A 163 22.00 -9.77 42.78
C ASP A 163 22.15 -8.56 41.85
N GLU A 164 23.24 -8.61 41.08
CA GLU A 164 23.96 -7.49 40.49
C GLU A 164 23.17 -6.69 39.46
N SER A 165 23.39 -5.38 39.52
CA SER A 165 23.08 -4.41 38.48
C SER A 165 24.14 -4.48 37.39
N SER A 166 23.88 -5.21 36.31
CA SER A 166 24.58 -5.02 35.03
C SER A 166 23.83 -4.00 34.18
N GLU A 167 24.23 -2.74 34.37
CA GLU A 167 24.07 -1.67 33.40
C GLU A 167 25.04 -1.93 32.25
N GLU A 168 24.49 -2.16 31.06
CA GLU A 168 25.23 -2.08 29.81
C GLU A 168 24.50 -1.00 29.00
N GLU A 169 25.09 0.20 29.08
CA GLU A 169 24.93 1.30 28.14
C GLU A 169 25.30 0.79 26.74
N GLU A 170 24.42 1.02 25.76
CA GLU A 170 24.89 1.17 24.38
C GLU A 170 24.23 2.41 23.79
N LYS A 171 25.05 3.47 23.76
CA LYS A 171 24.90 4.59 22.82
C LYS A 171 25.06 4.05 21.40
N ILE A 172 24.00 4.10 20.61
CA ILE A 172 24.15 4.23 19.15
C ILE A 172 23.14 5.29 18.69
N THR A 173 23.58 6.54 18.71
CA THR A 173 22.96 7.62 17.95
C THR A 173 23.30 7.42 16.48
N PRO A 174 22.33 7.35 15.54
CA PRO A 174 22.67 7.50 14.13
C PRO A 174 23.04 8.97 13.90
N SER A 175 24.33 9.21 13.64
CA SER A 175 24.84 10.42 13.01
C SER A 175 24.14 10.63 11.66
N THR A 176 23.93 11.92 11.33
CA THR A 176 23.35 12.52 10.12
C THR A 176 23.48 11.72 8.84
#